data_AF-A0A351NXJ1-F1
#
_entry.id   AF-A0A351NXJ1-F1
#
_cell.length_a   1.000
_cell.length_b   1.000
_cell.length_c   1.000
_cell.angle_alpha   90.00
_cell.angle_beta   90.00
_cell.angle_gamma   90.00
#
_symmetry.space_group_name_H-M   'P 1'
#
loop_
_entity.id
_entity.type
_entity.pdbx_description
1 polymer ?
#
loop_
_entity_poly.entity_id
_entity_poly.type
_entity_poly.pdbx_seq_one_letter_code
_entity_poly.pdbx_strand_id
1 'polypeptide(L)'
;GDVVINNRQLVHGSFANTGFETRVTVNFGFHRRSAVLNVHGAGIHAEAVTFDNDFIKNRSRLIGMAIEARKQRFPEETAYGYAPDRETDEQPRWNDAIFASLKNYNLMDLSI
;
A
#
# COMPACT_ATOMS: atom_id res chain seq x y z
N GLY A 1 -16.82 -5.58 6.54
CA GLY A 1 -16.78 -6.62 5.50
C GLY A 1 -15.72 -7.61 5.87
N ASP A 2 -15.72 -8.77 5.23
CA ASP A 2 -14.80 -9.85 5.54
C ASP A 2 -13.43 -9.62 4.92
N VAL A 3 -12.40 -10.22 5.51
CA VAL A 3 -11.01 -10.12 5.05
C VAL A 3 -10.50 -11.53 4.76
N VAL A 4 -9.90 -11.70 3.58
CA VAL A 4 -9.19 -12.92 3.20
C VAL A 4 -7.71 -12.57 3.02
N ILE A 5 -6.85 -13.25 3.76
CA ILE A 5 -5.40 -13.14 3.63
C ILE A 5 -4.90 -14.39 2.92
N ASN A 6 -4.18 -14.21 1.81
CA ASN A 6 -3.59 -15.31 1.07
C ASN A 6 -2.11 -15.03 0.79
N ASN A 7 -1.33 -16.11 0.68
CA ASN A 7 0.00 -16.06 0.10
C ASN A 7 -0.15 -16.09 -1.42
N ARG A 8 0.68 -15.31 -2.14
CA ARG A 8 0.70 -15.29 -3.61
C ARG A 8 0.93 -16.65 -4.26
N GLN A 9 1.57 -17.59 -3.57
CA GLN A 9 1.79 -18.95 -4.06
C GLN A 9 0.56 -19.87 -3.93
N LEU A 10 -0.50 -19.43 -3.25
CA LEU A 10 -1.74 -20.18 -3.12
C LEU A 10 -2.43 -20.27 -4.49
N VAL A 11 -2.69 -21.48 -4.96
CA VAL A 11 -3.54 -21.69 -6.14
C VAL A 11 -4.98 -21.35 -5.75
N HIS A 12 -5.57 -20.39 -6.46
CA HIS A 12 -6.93 -19.94 -6.22
C HIS A 12 -7.60 -19.50 -7.53
N GLY A 13 -8.92 -19.45 -7.51
CA GLY A 13 -9.74 -19.05 -8.66
C GLY A 13 -11.13 -18.63 -8.20
N SER A 14 -11.87 -17.98 -9.09
CA SER A 14 -13.27 -17.63 -8.84
C SER A 14 -14.18 -18.51 -9.68
N PHE A 15 -15.30 -18.93 -9.09
CA PHE A 15 -16.42 -19.44 -9.89
C PHE A 15 -16.98 -18.32 -10.77
N ALA A 16 -17.64 -18.73 -11.87
CA ALA A 16 -18.36 -17.78 -12.72
C ALA A 16 -19.39 -17.01 -11.89
N ASN A 17 -19.42 -15.69 -12.04
CA ASN A 17 -20.45 -14.88 -11.41
C ASN A 17 -21.75 -15.00 -12.22
N THR A 18 -22.62 -15.92 -11.82
CA THR A 18 -23.92 -16.19 -12.49
C THR A 18 -25.10 -15.45 -11.84
N GLY A 19 -24.85 -14.66 -10.79
CA GLY A 19 -25.88 -13.85 -10.14
C GLY A 19 -26.08 -12.50 -10.85
N PHE A 20 -27.18 -11.81 -10.50
CA PHE A 20 -27.44 -10.45 -10.98
C PHE A 20 -26.61 -9.39 -10.26
N GLU A 21 -25.98 -9.75 -9.13
CA GLU A 21 -25.26 -8.81 -8.28
C GLU A 21 -23.80 -8.61 -8.72
N THR A 22 -23.33 -7.36 -8.61
CA THR A 22 -21.94 -7.03 -8.86
C THR A 22 -21.07 -7.46 -7.68
N ARG A 23 -20.01 -8.23 -7.95
CA ARG A 23 -19.01 -8.61 -6.94
C ARG A 23 -17.80 -7.68 -7.03
N VAL A 24 -17.47 -7.02 -5.92
CA VAL A 24 -16.28 -6.15 -5.81
C VAL A 24 -15.38 -6.65 -4.67
N THR A 25 -14.09 -6.74 -4.95
CA THR A 25 -13.05 -7.02 -3.94
C THR A 25 -11.94 -5.99 -4.08
N VAL A 26 -11.58 -5.34 -2.99
CA VAL A 26 -10.44 -4.42 -2.94
C VAL A 26 -9.22 -5.19 -2.46
N ASN A 27 -8.20 -5.28 -3.31
CA ASN A 27 -7.01 -6.07 -3.05
C ASN A 27 -5.84 -5.17 -2.63
N PHE A 28 -5.10 -5.60 -1.60
CA PHE A 28 -3.86 -4.97 -1.16
C PHE A 28 -2.75 -6.01 -1.15
N GLY A 29 -1.67 -5.76 -1.90
CA GLY A 29 -0.46 -6.57 -1.90
C GLY A 29 0.60 -5.98 -0.97
N PHE A 30 1.33 -6.84 -0.27
CA PHE A 30 2.42 -6.45 0.61
C PHE A 30 3.69 -7.21 0.25
N HIS A 31 4.81 -6.49 0.19
CA HIS A 31 6.13 -7.08 0.09
C HIS A 31 6.88 -6.91 1.42
N ARG A 32 7.69 -7.90 1.78
CA ARG A 32 8.69 -7.71 2.85
C ARG A 32 9.76 -6.76 2.32
N ARG A 33 10.12 -5.74 3.12
CA ARG A 33 11.14 -4.75 2.74
C ARG A 33 12.45 -5.39 2.27
N SER A 34 12.92 -6.41 2.97
CA SER A 34 14.15 -7.13 2.63
C SER A 34 14.09 -7.90 1.30
N ALA A 35 12.89 -8.22 0.81
CA ALA A 35 12.71 -8.91 -0.47
C ALA A 35 12.72 -7.94 -1.67
N VAL A 36 12.67 -6.63 -1.42
CA VAL A 36 12.57 -5.62 -2.49
C VAL A 36 13.72 -4.62 -2.46
N LEU A 37 14.40 -4.45 -1.33
CA LEU A 37 15.56 -3.55 -1.23
C LEU A 37 16.64 -3.93 -2.24
N ASN A 38 17.09 -2.95 -3.02
CA ASN A 38 18.12 -3.07 -4.06
C ASN A 38 17.75 -4.04 -5.20
N VAL A 39 16.49 -4.45 -5.31
CA VAL A 39 16.00 -5.19 -6.48
C VAL A 39 15.84 -4.21 -7.63
N HIS A 40 16.32 -4.59 -8.81
CA HIS A 40 16.02 -3.89 -10.05
C HIS A 40 14.75 -4.48 -10.66
N GLY A 41 13.69 -3.67 -10.74
CA GLY A 41 12.39 -4.11 -11.23
C GLY A 41 11.62 -2.95 -11.86
N ALA A 42 10.48 -3.26 -12.44
CA ALA A 42 9.55 -2.26 -12.98
C ALA A 42 8.23 -2.32 -12.20
N GLY A 43 7.39 -1.31 -12.35
CA GLY A 43 5.99 -1.37 -11.93
C GLY A 43 5.10 -1.78 -13.10
N ILE A 44 3.85 -2.18 -12.83
CA ILE A 44 2.87 -2.39 -13.92
C ILE A 44 2.69 -1.09 -14.75
N HIS A 45 2.86 0.06 -14.09
CA HIS A 45 2.79 1.39 -14.69
C HIS A 45 4.05 2.23 -14.43
N ALA A 46 5.17 1.61 -14.03
CA ALA A 46 6.40 2.30 -13.66
C ALA A 46 7.59 1.84 -14.52
N GLU A 47 8.49 2.77 -14.82
CA GLU A 47 9.76 2.44 -15.48
C GLU A 47 10.63 1.54 -14.60
N ALA A 48 11.58 0.85 -15.24
CA ALA A 48 12.54 0.02 -14.52
C ALA A 48 13.45 0.89 -13.66
N VAL A 49 13.49 0.60 -12.36
CA VAL A 49 14.29 1.34 -11.38
C VAL A 49 14.80 0.37 -10.31
N THR A 50 15.90 0.74 -9.67
CA THR A 50 16.36 0.04 -8.48
C THR A 50 15.57 0.53 -7.28
N PHE A 51 14.91 -0.38 -6.56
CA PHE A 51 14.15 -0.06 -5.35
C PHE A 51 15.09 0.15 -4.16
N ASP A 52 15.77 1.29 -4.14
CA ASP A 52 16.65 1.70 -3.05
C ASP A 52 15.87 2.17 -1.81
N ASN A 53 16.60 2.64 -0.79
CA ASN A 53 16.01 3.11 0.45
C ASN A 53 15.06 4.30 0.24
N ASP A 54 15.41 5.24 -0.63
CA ASP A 54 14.65 6.47 -0.84
C ASP A 54 13.39 6.19 -1.65
N PHE A 55 13.49 5.34 -2.67
CA PHE A 55 12.36 4.86 -3.44
C PHE A 55 11.36 4.14 -2.53
N ILE A 56 11.84 3.19 -1.70
CA ILE A 56 11.00 2.44 -0.78
C ILE A 56 10.36 3.36 0.26
N LYS A 57 11.13 4.29 0.86
CA LYS A 57 10.62 5.26 1.84
C LYS A 57 9.51 6.12 1.22
N ASN A 58 9.75 6.65 0.03
CA ASN A 58 8.74 7.42 -0.68
C ASN A 58 7.53 6.54 -0.99
N ARG A 59 7.71 5.31 -1.49
CA ARG A 59 6.59 4.42 -1.84
C ARG A 59 5.80 3.94 -0.63
N SER A 60 6.41 3.79 0.55
CA SER A 60 5.71 3.35 1.76
C SER A 60 4.96 4.47 2.48
N ARG A 61 5.22 5.75 2.17
CA ARG A 61 4.64 6.92 2.87
C ARG A 61 3.11 6.91 2.96
N LEU A 62 2.44 6.29 1.98
CA LEU A 62 0.98 6.19 1.96
C LEU A 62 0.43 5.42 3.17
N ILE A 63 1.20 4.47 3.72
CA ILE A 63 0.82 3.70 4.90
C ILE A 63 0.65 4.65 6.09
N GLY A 64 1.65 5.50 6.38
CA GLY A 64 1.58 6.51 7.43
C GLY A 64 0.43 7.51 7.22
N MET A 65 0.24 7.99 5.99
CA MET A 65 -0.86 8.89 5.65
C MET A 65 -2.25 8.24 5.89
N ALA A 66 -2.40 6.97 5.53
CA ALA A 66 -3.64 6.22 5.75
C ALA A 66 -3.91 5.95 7.24
N ILE A 67 -2.86 5.70 8.04
CA ILE A 67 -2.95 5.56 9.49
C ILE A 67 -3.46 6.87 10.11
N GLU A 68 -2.89 8.01 9.72
CA GLU A 68 -3.34 9.32 10.23
C GLU A 68 -4.77 9.66 9.77
N ALA A 69 -5.13 9.38 8.51
CA ALA A 69 -6.49 9.53 8.02
C ALA A 69 -7.49 8.70 8.86
N ARG A 70 -7.11 7.44 9.18
CA ARG A 70 -7.92 6.56 10.01
C ARG A 70 -8.05 7.10 11.43
N LYS A 71 -6.96 7.53 12.05
CA LYS A 71 -6.95 8.10 13.40
C LYS A 71 -7.84 9.34 13.51
N GLN A 72 -7.83 10.23 12.51
CA GLN A 72 -8.75 11.37 12.45
C GLN A 72 -10.22 10.93 12.35
N ARG A 73 -10.51 9.86 11.59
CA ARG A 73 -11.87 9.32 11.40
C ARG A 73 -12.37 8.52 12.62
N PHE A 74 -11.48 7.82 13.31
CA PHE A 74 -11.77 6.91 14.43
C PHE A 74 -10.82 7.19 15.61
N PRO A 75 -11.04 8.29 16.35
CA PRO A 75 -10.11 8.76 17.39
C PRO A 75 -9.99 7.82 18.60
N GLU A 76 -11.01 7.01 18.84
CA GLU A 76 -11.04 6.06 19.97
C GLU A 76 -10.26 4.77 19.69
N GLU A 77 -9.85 4.52 18.45
CA GLU A 77 -9.05 3.34 18.11
C GLU A 77 -7.56 3.58 18.39
N THR A 78 -6.88 2.53 18.87
CA THR A 78 -5.42 2.56 18.95
C THR A 78 -4.82 2.51 17.55
N ALA A 79 -4.19 3.59 17.13
CA ALA A 79 -3.51 3.66 15.83
C ALA A 79 -2.38 2.62 15.73
N TYR A 80 -2.27 1.97 14.57
CA TYR A 80 -1.14 1.10 14.28
C TYR A 80 0.13 1.94 14.12
N GLY A 81 1.17 1.66 14.92
CA GLY A 81 2.44 2.37 14.77
C GLY A 81 3.36 1.67 13.78
N TYR A 82 3.43 2.20 12.58
CA TYR A 82 4.29 1.71 11.52
C TYR A 82 5.75 2.01 11.84
N ALA A 83 6.57 0.96 11.99
CA ALA A 83 7.95 1.11 12.47
C ALA A 83 8.80 2.10 11.64
N PRO A 84 8.75 2.08 10.29
CA PRO A 84 9.50 3.06 9.48
C PRO A 84 9.18 4.52 9.78
N ASP A 85 7.94 4.86 10.15
CA ASP A 85 7.56 6.25 10.45
C ASP A 85 8.03 6.67 11.85
N ARG A 86 8.19 5.70 12.78
CA ARG A 86 8.70 5.96 14.14
C ARG A 86 10.19 6.28 14.17
N GLU A 87 10.92 5.80 13.17
CA GLU A 87 12.37 5.97 13.04
C GLU A 87 12.72 7.30 12.35
N THR A 88 11.72 8.09 11.94
CA THR A 88 11.90 9.36 11.23
C THR A 88 11.37 10.55 12.02
N ASP A 89 12.05 11.69 11.90
CA ASP A 89 11.56 12.96 12.46
C ASP A 89 10.31 13.50 11.75
N GLU A 90 10.06 13.06 10.51
CA GLU A 90 8.91 13.46 9.72
C GLU A 90 7.68 12.62 10.09
N GLN A 91 6.79 13.21 10.88
CA GLN A 91 5.53 12.56 11.22
C GLN A 91 4.54 12.64 10.04
N PRO A 92 3.87 11.52 9.68
CA PRO A 92 2.85 11.52 8.65
C PRO A 92 1.74 12.52 8.98
N ARG A 93 1.13 13.10 7.94
CA ARG A 93 -0.03 14.00 8.06
C ARG A 93 -1.07 13.65 7.00
N TRP A 94 -2.33 13.84 7.34
CA TRP A 94 -3.45 13.68 6.41
C TRP A 94 -4.29 14.97 6.34
N ASN A 95 -4.49 15.46 5.12
CA ASN A 95 -5.36 16.57 4.75
C ASN A 95 -5.60 16.58 3.23
N ASP A 96 -6.44 17.51 2.74
CA ASP A 96 -6.80 17.59 1.32
C ASP A 96 -5.60 17.87 0.40
N ALA A 97 -4.61 18.64 0.86
CA ALA A 97 -3.40 18.91 0.09
C ALA A 97 -2.55 17.64 -0.08
N ILE A 98 -2.45 16.80 0.96
CA ILE A 98 -1.80 15.50 0.90
C ILE A 98 -2.56 14.57 -0.06
N PHE A 99 -3.89 14.53 0.01
CA PHE A 99 -4.68 13.73 -0.92
C PHE A 99 -4.43 14.13 -2.39
N ALA A 100 -4.40 15.42 -2.69
CA ALA A 100 -4.09 15.91 -4.03
C ALA A 100 -2.67 15.51 -4.49
N SER A 101 -1.70 15.44 -3.56
CA SER A 101 -0.32 15.02 -3.86
C SER A 101 -0.18 13.54 -4.24
N LEU A 102 -1.20 12.71 -3.99
CA LEU A 102 -1.19 11.28 -4.33
C LEU A 102 -1.49 11.00 -5.81
N LYS A 103 -1.78 12.04 -6.59
CA LYS A 103 -1.91 11.89 -8.05
C LYS A 103 -0.65 11.21 -8.60
N ASN A 104 -0.85 10.20 -9.45
CA ASN A 104 0.22 9.41 -10.07
C ASN A 104 1.09 8.58 -9.10
N TYR A 105 0.66 8.39 -7.85
CA TYR A 105 1.36 7.51 -6.91
C TYR A 105 1.56 6.07 -7.44
N ASN A 106 0.63 5.59 -8.27
CA ASN A 106 0.70 4.29 -8.94
C ASN A 106 1.90 4.14 -9.91
N LEU A 107 2.51 5.25 -10.35
CA LEU A 107 3.72 5.22 -11.18
C LEU A 107 4.96 4.78 -10.39
N MET A 108 4.82 4.48 -9.10
CA MET A 108 5.87 3.95 -8.24
C MET A 108 5.56 2.52 -7.76
N ASP A 109 4.64 1.82 -8.42
CA ASP A 109 4.29 0.45 -8.03
C ASP A 109 5.49 -0.49 -8.17
N LEU A 110 5.58 -1.42 -7.23
CA LEU A 110 6.58 -2.48 -7.22
C LEU A 110 5.96 -3.70 -7.91
N SER A 111 6.28 -3.94 -9.20
CA SER A 111 5.93 -5.20 -9.86
C SER A 111 7.11 -6.15 -9.72
N ILE A 112 6.99 -7.04 -8.74
CA ILE A 112 7.92 -8.13 -8.44
C ILE A 112 7.08 -9.39 -8.34
#